data_AF-A0A7K0WPN2-F1
#
_entry.id   AF-A0A7K0WPN2-F1
#
_cell.length_a   1.000
_cell.length_b   1.000
_cell.length_c   1.000
_cell.angle_alpha   90.00
_cell.angle_beta   90.00
_cell.angle_gamma   90.00
#
_symmetry.space_group_name_H-M   'P 1'
#
loop_
_entity.id
_entity.type
_entity.pdbx_description
1 polymer ?
#
loop_
_entity_poly.entity_id
_entity_poly.type
_entity_poly.pdbx_seq_one_letter_code
_entity_poly.pdbx_strand_id
1 'polypeptide(L)'
;MMRRSIDDDQIPIPPVEPEDAAEMLPINWAVSVCDDYLDAGVRIQLTVEEFGAPATGLVGHLEPSQARRLRLALRSALKEIGEEVGQ
;
A
#
# COMPACT_ATOMS: atom_id res chain seq x y z
N MET A 1 16.26 -16.66 0.15
CA MET A 1 15.07 -16.09 -0.50
C MET A 1 13.90 -16.20 0.46
N MET A 2 13.53 -15.06 1.02
CA MET A 2 12.42 -14.85 1.94
C MET A 2 11.46 -13.85 1.32
N ARG A 3 10.20 -14.25 1.22
CA ARG A 3 9.09 -13.32 1.03
C ARG A 3 8.06 -13.58 2.12
N ARG A 4 7.75 -12.56 2.92
CA ARG A 4 6.83 -12.68 4.05
C ARG A 4 5.77 -11.58 3.96
N SER A 5 4.49 -11.98 3.92
CA SER A 5 3.38 -11.03 4.08
C SER A 5 3.37 -10.47 5.50
N ILE A 6 3.12 -9.16 5.61
CA ILE A 6 3.00 -8.45 6.88
C ILE A 6 1.53 -8.13 7.15
N ASP A 7 0.85 -7.54 6.17
CA ASP A 7 -0.56 -7.17 6.25
C ASP A 7 -1.14 -6.91 4.85
N ASP A 8 -2.46 -7.01 4.73
CA ASP A 8 -3.22 -6.74 3.52
C ASP A 8 -4.67 -6.37 3.86
N ASP A 9 -5.27 -5.50 3.05
CA ASP A 9 -6.68 -5.14 3.20
C ASP A 9 -7.27 -4.63 1.87
N GLN A 10 -8.60 -4.55 1.83
CA GLN A 10 -9.40 -4.09 0.70
C GLN A 10 -9.90 -2.67 0.96
N ILE A 11 -9.72 -1.79 -0.01
CA ILE A 11 -10.25 -0.43 0.03
C ILE A 11 -11.40 -0.35 -0.97
N PRO A 12 -12.66 -0.26 -0.50
CA PRO A 12 -13.81 -0.07 -1.36
C PRO A 12 -13.84 1.36 -1.93
N ILE A 13 -14.66 1.57 -2.96
CA ILE A 13 -14.98 2.92 -3.44
C ILE A 13 -15.69 3.70 -2.31
N PRO A 14 -15.26 4.92 -1.97
CA PRO A 14 -15.91 5.75 -0.95
C PRO A 14 -17.32 6.17 -1.38
N PRO A 15 -18.19 6.59 -0.44
CA PRO A 15 -19.52 7.12 -0.79
C PRO A 15 -19.38 8.50 -1.45
N VAL A 16 -19.37 8.50 -2.79
CA VAL A 16 -19.31 9.70 -3.66
C VAL A 16 -20.45 9.67 -4.68
N GLU A 17 -20.63 10.75 -5.45
CA GLU A 17 -21.64 10.79 -6.50
C GLU A 17 -21.37 9.74 -7.60
N PRO A 18 -22.40 9.19 -8.26
CA PRO A 18 -22.23 8.10 -9.23
C PRO A 18 -21.29 8.42 -10.39
N GLU A 19 -21.26 9.68 -10.86
CA GLU A 19 -20.30 10.11 -11.88
C GLU A 19 -18.84 9.98 -11.43
N ASP A 20 -18.53 10.34 -10.19
CA ASP A 20 -17.18 10.26 -9.63
C ASP A 20 -16.80 8.80 -9.34
N ALA A 21 -17.76 8.02 -8.82
CA ALA A 21 -17.55 6.60 -8.55
C ALA A 21 -17.21 5.79 -9.82
N ALA A 22 -17.71 6.21 -10.99
CA ALA A 22 -17.45 5.55 -12.27
C ALA A 22 -15.98 5.62 -12.71
N GLU A 23 -15.21 6.58 -12.17
CA GLU A 23 -13.77 6.73 -12.44
C GLU A 23 -12.88 6.07 -11.37
N MET A 24 -13.48 5.49 -10.33
CA MET A 24 -12.78 4.86 -9.21
C MET A 24 -12.81 3.33 -9.34
N LEU A 25 -11.74 2.69 -8.86
CA LEU A 25 -11.65 1.24 -8.75
C LEU A 25 -11.50 0.86 -7.28
N PRO A 26 -12.24 -0.15 -6.78
CA PRO A 26 -11.91 -0.75 -5.50
C PRO A 26 -10.55 -1.44 -5.63
N ILE A 27 -9.69 -1.29 -4.63
CA ILE A 27 -8.32 -1.83 -4.67
C ILE A 27 -8.04 -2.74 -3.49
N ASN A 28 -7.11 -3.68 -3.69
CA ASN A 28 -6.41 -4.36 -2.62
C ASN A 28 -5.04 -3.72 -2.43
N TRP A 29 -4.58 -3.65 -1.18
CA TRP A 29 -3.17 -3.39 -0.89
C TRP A 29 -2.58 -4.52 -0.06
N ALA A 30 -1.28 -4.74 -0.23
CA ALA A 30 -0.53 -5.68 0.59
C ALA A 30 0.88 -5.16 0.86
N VAL A 31 1.36 -5.34 2.09
CA VAL A 31 2.73 -5.05 2.51
C VAL A 31 3.45 -6.35 2.80
N SER A 32 4.60 -6.54 2.17
CA SER A 32 5.47 -7.72 2.40
C SER A 32 6.93 -7.34 2.50
N VAL A 33 7.74 -8.19 3.11
CA VAL A 33 9.21 -8.10 3.12
C VAL A 33 9.77 -9.08 2.12
N CYS A 34 10.71 -8.65 1.28
CA CYS A 34 11.36 -9.45 0.25
C CYS A 34 12.87 -9.22 0.25
N ASP A 35 13.67 -10.27 0.08
CA ASP A 35 15.14 -10.21 -0.05
C ASP A 35 15.65 -10.70 -1.43
N ASP A 36 14.74 -10.96 -2.36
CA ASP A 36 15.07 -11.54 -3.66
C ASP A 36 15.53 -10.49 -4.67
N TYR A 37 16.71 -9.95 -4.42
CA TYR A 37 17.35 -8.96 -5.28
C TYR A 37 18.81 -9.30 -5.49
N LEU A 38 19.34 -8.89 -6.65
CA LEU A 38 20.73 -9.14 -7.02
C LEU A 38 21.73 -8.47 -6.07
N ASP A 39 21.33 -7.41 -5.39
CA ASP A 39 22.15 -6.70 -4.41
C ASP A 39 22.02 -7.26 -2.98
N ALA A 40 21.28 -8.36 -2.80
CA ALA A 40 20.98 -8.97 -1.51
C ALA A 40 20.33 -8.01 -0.48
N GLY A 41 19.78 -6.88 -0.93
CA GLY A 41 19.12 -5.91 -0.09
C GLY A 41 17.71 -6.36 0.32
N VAL A 42 17.37 -6.20 1.60
CA VAL A 42 16.00 -6.43 2.08
C VAL A 42 15.14 -5.20 1.79
N ARG A 43 14.01 -5.40 1.09
CA ARG A 43 13.06 -4.34 0.73
C ARG A 43 11.66 -4.65 1.24
N ILE A 44 10.89 -3.59 1.40
CA ILE A 44 9.45 -3.67 1.65
C ILE A 44 8.76 -3.57 0.30
N GLN A 45 7.88 -4.52 -0.02
CA GLN A 45 7.02 -4.46 -1.20
C GLN A 45 5.64 -3.94 -0.79
N LEU A 46 5.22 -2.84 -1.41
CA LEU A 46 3.85 -2.33 -1.37
C LEU A 46 3.17 -2.71 -2.68
N THR A 47 2.20 -3.60 -2.62
CA THR A 47 1.36 -3.97 -3.76
C THR A 47 0.06 -3.19 -3.69
N VAL A 48 -0.37 -2.63 -4.82
CA VAL A 48 -1.70 -2.02 -5.00
C VAL A 48 -2.28 -2.56 -6.29
N GLU A 49 -3.41 -3.24 -6.23
CA GLU A 49 -4.06 -3.88 -7.37
C GLU A 49 -5.57 -3.71 -7.34
N GLU A 50 -6.22 -3.80 -8.50
CA GLU A 50 -7.68 -3.75 -8.60
C GLU A 50 -8.29 -5.00 -7.95
N PHE A 51 -9.37 -4.80 -7.20
CA PHE A 51 -10.11 -5.88 -6.57
C PHE A 51 -10.66 -6.86 -7.62
N GLY A 52 -10.38 -8.15 -7.45
CA GLY A 52 -10.83 -9.20 -8.38
C GLY A 52 -9.98 -9.36 -9.64
N ALA A 53 -8.92 -8.54 -9.82
CA ALA A 53 -7.97 -8.63 -10.92
C ALA A 53 -6.53 -8.80 -10.39
N PRO A 54 -6.20 -9.94 -9.75
CA PRO A 54 -4.89 -10.14 -9.15
C PRO A 54 -3.77 -10.08 -10.21
N ALA A 55 -2.60 -9.60 -9.79
CA ALA A 55 -1.38 -9.50 -10.60
C ALA A 55 -1.43 -8.51 -11.79
N THR A 56 -2.43 -7.63 -11.84
CA THR A 56 -2.49 -6.51 -12.80
C THR A 56 -2.06 -5.17 -12.20
N GLY A 57 -1.88 -5.13 -10.87
CA GLY A 57 -1.51 -3.94 -10.12
C GLY A 57 -0.05 -3.56 -10.17
N LEU A 58 0.30 -2.55 -9.38
CA LEU A 58 1.65 -2.03 -9.23
C LEU A 58 2.29 -2.60 -7.97
N VAL A 59 3.59 -2.93 -8.06
CA VAL A 59 4.41 -3.32 -6.91
C VAL A 59 5.53 -2.30 -6.74
N GLY A 60 5.48 -1.54 -5.66
CA GLY A 60 6.55 -0.66 -5.23
C GLY A 60 7.57 -1.42 -4.40
N HIS A 61 8.84 -1.38 -4.79
CA HIS A 61 9.95 -1.99 -4.07
C HIS A 61 10.70 -0.91 -3.27
N LEU A 62 10.40 -0.82 -1.98
CA LEU A 62 10.81 0.29 -1.12
C LEU A 62 12.04 -0.08 -0.28
N GLU A 63 13.06 0.77 -0.37
CA GLU A 63 14.11 0.85 0.63
C GLU A 63 13.53 1.26 2.00
N PRO A 64 14.21 0.94 3.11
CA PRO A 64 13.75 1.35 4.44
C PRO A 64 13.55 2.88 4.57
N SER A 65 14.33 3.69 3.87
CA SER A 65 14.18 5.15 3.87
C SER A 65 12.88 5.60 3.17
N GLN A 66 12.53 4.99 2.04
CA GLN A 66 11.30 5.28 1.30
C GLN A 66 10.06 4.83 2.09
N ALA A 67 10.12 3.64 2.68
CA ALA A 67 9.03 3.14 3.54
C ALA A 67 8.80 4.03 4.77
N ARG A 68 9.87 4.50 5.43
CA ARG A 68 9.76 5.47 6.53
C ARG A 68 9.11 6.78 6.08
N ARG A 69 9.46 7.28 4.89
CA ARG A 69 8.86 8.50 4.33
C ARG A 69 7.36 8.33 4.06
N LEU A 70 6.96 7.20 3.45
CA LEU A 70 5.54 6.88 3.22
C LEU A 70 4.77 6.80 4.54
N ARG A 71 5.31 6.08 5.54
CA ARG A 71 4.71 5.98 6.88
C ARG A 71 4.51 7.36 7.52
N LEU A 72 5.48 8.26 7.39
CA LEU A 72 5.36 9.63 7.91
C LEU A 72 4.30 10.44 7.16
N ALA A 73 4.13 10.24 5.85
CA ALA A 73 3.09 10.89 5.07
C ALA A 73 1.70 10.45 5.54
N LEU A 74 1.47 9.13 5.69
CA LEU A 74 0.23 8.58 6.22
C LEU A 74 -0.05 9.07 7.64
N ARG A 75 0.96 9.05 8.52
CA ARG A 75 0.85 9.58 9.89
C ARG A 75 0.46 11.06 9.92
N SER A 76 1.00 11.86 8.99
CA SER A 76 0.67 13.28 8.89
C SER A 76 -0.76 13.48 8.38
N ALA A 77 -1.20 12.68 7.42
CA ALA A 77 -2.57 12.71 6.92
C ALA A 77 -3.59 12.33 8.00
N LEU A 78 -3.33 11.28 8.80
CA LEU A 78 -4.18 10.91 9.94
C LEU A 78 -4.32 12.06 10.94
N LYS A 79 -3.19 12.71 11.27
CA LYS A 79 -3.20 13.88 12.15
C LYS A 79 -4.05 15.02 11.58
N GLU A 80 -3.96 15.28 10.28
CA GLU A 80 -4.69 16.36 9.61
C GLU A 80 -6.20 16.18 9.72
N ILE A 81 -6.70 14.93 9.61
CA ILE A 81 -8.12 14.62 9.73
C ILE A 81 -8.60 14.40 11.18
N GLY A 82 -7.72 14.62 12.17
CA GLY A 82 -8.06 14.51 13.59
C GLY A 82 -8.06 13.08 14.15
N GLU A 83 -7.54 12.10 13.41
CA GLU A 83 -7.48 10.70 13.81
C GLU A 83 -6.27 10.36 14.69
N GLU A 84 -6.36 9.26 15.43
CA GLU A 84 -5.24 8.72 16.18
C GLU A 84 -4.16 8.19 15.22
N VAL A 85 -2.93 8.68 15.40
CA VAL A 85 -1.82 8.39 14.48
C VAL A 85 -1.15 7.03 14.71
N GLY A 86 -1.55 6.29 15.74
CA GLY A 86 -0.90 5.05 16.15
C GLY A 86 0.57 5.20 16.55
N GLN A 87 1.27 4.07 16.71
CA GLN A 87 2.72 4.01 16.97
C GLN A 87 3.53 3.84 15.67
#